data_AF-A0A7C2NVY0-F1
#
_entry.id   AF-A0A7C2NVY0-F1
#
_cell.length_a   1.000
_cell.length_b   1.000
_cell.length_c   1.000
_cell.angle_alpha   90.00
_cell.angle_beta   90.00
_cell.angle_gamma   90.00
#
_symmetry.space_group_name_H-M   'P 1'
#
loop_
_entity.id
_entity.type
_entity.pdbx_description
1 polymer ?
#
loop_
_entity_poly.entity_id
_entity_poly.type
_entity_poly.pdbx_seq_one_letter_code
_entity_poly.pdbx_strand_id
1 'polypeptide(L)' 'MRSRRGAFATTIFNKLEMVRLYRRMKLGDALVLMVAESHPQVDTFVTWNAKHFRDKTHLFVLTPSEFLRRKT' A
#
# COMPACT_ATOMS: atom_id res chain seq x y z
N MET A 1 21.35 -1.23 26.03
CA MET A 1 20.16 -2.01 25.59
C MET A 1 19.20 -1.06 24.85
N ARG A 2 19.36 -0.89 23.54
CA ARG A 2 18.48 -0.01 22.73
C ARG A 2 17.18 -0.77 22.45
N SER A 3 16.05 -0.17 22.85
CA SER A 3 14.70 -0.68 22.62
C SER A 3 14.50 -1.10 21.15
N ARG A 4 14.22 -2.39 20.92
CA ARG A 4 13.91 -2.96 19.59
C ARG A 4 12.70 -2.28 18.91
N ARG A 5 11.90 -1.51 19.66
CA ARG A 5 10.72 -0.77 19.13
C ARG A 5 11.11 0.45 18.30
N GLY A 6 12.23 1.11 18.59
CA GLY A 6 12.66 2.31 17.85
C GLY A 6 13.23 2.00 16.46
N ALA A 7 14.02 0.95 16.35
CA ALA A 7 14.73 0.60 15.11
C ALA A 7 13.78 0.17 13.96
N PHE A 8 12.66 -0.46 14.29
CA PHE A 8 11.67 -0.90 13.29
C PHE A 8 10.96 0.30 12.67
N ALA A 9 10.47 1.23 13.50
CA ALA A 9 9.78 2.42 13.03
C ALA A 9 10.69 3.30 12.17
N THR A 10 11.93 3.57 12.60
CA THR A 10 12.85 4.45 11.87
C THR A 10 13.33 3.85 10.55
N THR A 11 13.59 2.55 10.50
CA THR A 11 14.03 1.87 9.26
C THR A 11 12.90 1.79 8.24
N ILE A 12 11.67 1.53 8.70
CA ILE A 12 10.49 1.54 7.84
C ILE A 12 10.21 2.94 7.31
N PHE A 13 10.22 3.97 8.17
CA PHE A 13 9.96 5.36 7.76
C PHE A 13 10.91 5.82 6.67
N ASN A 14 12.23 5.63 6.85
CA ASN A 14 13.22 6.10 5.89
C ASN A 14 13.13 5.39 4.53
N LYS A 15 12.81 4.09 4.54
CA LYS A 15 12.67 3.31 3.30
C LYS A 15 11.34 3.62 2.58
N LEU A 16 10.28 3.94 3.34
CA LEU A 16 8.98 4.30 2.77
C LEU A 16 8.94 5.68 2.14
N GLU A 17 9.49 6.68 2.83
CA GLU A 17 9.51 8.06 2.35
C GLU A 17 10.12 8.10 0.95
N MET A 18 11.32 7.52 0.78
CA MET A 18 12.02 7.57 -0.51
C MET A 18 11.25 6.83 -1.61
N VAL A 19 10.90 5.55 -1.42
CA VAL A 19 10.25 4.73 -2.47
C VAL A 19 8.91 5.32 -2.92
N ARG A 20 8.19 6.01 -2.03
CA ARG A 20 6.83 6.49 -2.31
C ARG A 20 6.77 7.96 -2.72
N LEU A 21 7.75 8.77 -2.33
CA LEU A 21 8.05 10.06 -2.96
C LEU A 21 8.33 9.87 -4.46
N TYR A 22 9.13 8.85 -4.84
CA TYR A 22 9.37 8.52 -6.25
C TYR A 22 8.10 8.14 -7.02
N ARG A 23 7.12 7.50 -6.35
CA ARG A 23 5.81 7.14 -6.95
C ARG A 23 4.77 8.27 -6.94
N ARG A 24 5.14 9.50 -6.53
CA ARG A 24 4.23 10.66 -6.40
C ARG A 24 2.93 10.30 -5.69
N MET A 25 3.06 9.69 -4.51
CA MET A 25 1.94 9.24 -3.69
C MET A 25 1.92 9.99 -2.36
N LYS A 26 0.73 10.32 -1.84
CA LYS A 26 0.59 10.90 -0.50
C LYS A 26 1.02 9.89 0.56
N LEU A 27 1.61 10.34 1.67
CA LEU A 27 2.10 9.47 2.74
C LEU A 27 1.01 8.51 3.29
N GLY A 28 -0.25 8.96 3.39
CA GLY A 28 -1.35 8.09 3.83
C GLY A 28 -1.63 6.94 2.85
N ASP A 29 -1.80 7.25 1.56
CA ASP A 29 -1.98 6.24 0.50
C ASP A 29 -0.78 5.27 0.45
N ALA A 30 0.39 5.82 0.71
CA ALA A 30 1.64 5.10 0.83
C ALA A 30 1.64 4.05 1.95
N LEU A 31 1.22 4.41 3.15
CA LEU A 31 1.14 3.49 4.28
C LEU A 31 0.13 2.37 4.02
N VAL A 32 -1.04 2.69 3.47
CA VAL A 32 -2.09 1.71 3.18
C VAL A 32 -1.59 0.65 2.20
N LEU A 33 -1.00 1.08 1.09
CA LEU A 33 -0.51 0.15 0.08
C LEU A 33 0.66 -0.70 0.60
N MET A 34 1.50 -0.17 1.49
CA MET A 34 2.58 -0.96 2.10
C MET A 34 2.02 -2.14 2.89
N VAL A 35 1.00 -1.88 3.70
CA VAL A 35 0.34 -2.92 4.47
C VAL A 35 -0.32 -3.93 3.54
N ALA A 36 -0.99 -3.49 2.48
CA ALA A 36 -1.60 -4.41 1.52
C ALA A 36 -0.55 -5.31 0.84
N GLU A 37 0.57 -4.73 0.38
CA GLU A 37 1.66 -5.45 -0.30
C GLU A 37 2.49 -6.33 0.65
N SER A 38 2.46 -6.09 1.97
CA SER A 38 3.20 -6.92 2.94
C SER A 38 2.51 -8.24 3.27
N HIS A 39 1.33 -8.51 2.71
CA HIS A 39 0.55 -9.73 2.95
C HIS A 39 0.50 -10.57 1.66
N PRO A 40 1.35 -11.61 1.52
CA PRO A 40 1.47 -12.39 0.27
C PRO A 40 0.18 -13.05 -0.21
N GLN A 41 -0.76 -13.34 0.70
CA GLN A 41 -2.07 -13.89 0.38
C GLN A 41 -3.07 -12.87 -0.18
N VAL A 42 -2.72 -11.59 -0.25
CA VAL A 42 -3.59 -10.52 -0.78
C VAL A 42 -3.20 -10.27 -2.23
N ASP A 43 -4.10 -10.54 -3.18
CA ASP A 43 -3.91 -10.21 -4.61
C ASP A 43 -4.67 -8.95 -5.05
N THR A 44 -5.68 -8.53 -4.28
CA THR A 44 -6.60 -7.45 -4.65
C THR A 44 -6.74 -6.41 -3.55
N PHE A 45 -6.57 -5.13 -3.91
CA PHE A 45 -6.84 -3.97 -3.07
C PHE A 45 -8.13 -3.28 -3.52
N VAL A 46 -9.18 -3.37 -2.69
CA VAL A 46 -10.48 -2.76 -2.97
C VAL A 46 -10.59 -1.39 -2.31
N THR A 47 -10.86 -0.34 -3.09
CA THR A 47 -10.97 1.04 -2.60
C THR A 47 -11.87 1.91 -3.49
N TRP A 48 -12.56 2.87 -2.89
CA TRP A 48 -13.30 3.90 -3.65
C TRP A 48 -12.37 4.86 -4.42
N ASN A 49 -11.12 5.01 -3.98
CA ASN A 49 -10.14 5.93 -4.58
C ASN A 49 -9.18 5.23 -5.55
N ALA A 50 -9.66 4.26 -6.33
CA ALA A 50 -8.82 3.38 -7.15
C ALA A 50 -7.80 4.13 -8.04
N LYS A 51 -8.19 5.29 -8.60
CA LYS A 51 -7.31 6.16 -9.41
C LYS A 51 -6.00 6.54 -8.72
N HIS A 52 -5.98 6.65 -7.39
CA HIS A 52 -4.77 7.04 -6.65
C HIS A 52 -3.73 5.93 -6.57
N PHE A 53 -4.16 4.68 -6.71
CA PHE A 53 -3.35 3.48 -6.46
C PHE A 53 -3.09 2.64 -7.72
N ARG A 54 -3.93 2.77 -8.75
CA ARG A 54 -3.69 2.14 -10.07
C ARG A 54 -2.30 2.49 -10.59
N ASP A 55 -1.65 1.51 -11.20
CA ASP A 55 -0.30 1.56 -11.78
C ASP A 55 0.83 1.86 -10.76
N LYS A 56 0.52 1.89 -9.46
CA LYS A 56 1.50 2.14 -8.38
C LYS A 56 1.71 0.93 -7.48
N THR A 57 1.16 -0.23 -7.84
CA THR A 57 1.25 -1.50 -7.11
C THR A 57 1.15 -2.68 -8.06
N HIS A 58 1.56 -3.85 -7.59
CA HIS A 58 1.37 -5.12 -8.29
C HIS A 58 0.01 -5.77 -7.98
N LEU A 59 -0.73 -5.27 -6.97
CA LEU A 59 -2.06 -5.74 -6.61
C LEU A 59 -3.11 -5.29 -7.63
N PHE A 60 -4.18 -6.06 -7.81
CA PHE A 60 -5.36 -5.60 -8.54
C PHE A 60 -6.05 -4.49 -7.76
N VAL A 61 -6.14 -3.29 -8.33
CA VAL A 61 -6.83 -2.16 -7.69
C VAL A 61 -8.22 -2.00 -8.26
N LEU A 62 -9.24 -2.31 -7.44
CA LEU A 62 -10.63 -2.31 -7.86
C LEU A 62 -11.47 -1.37 -7.00
N THR A 63 -12.50 -0.78 -7.59
CA THR A 63 -13.63 -0.23 -6.84
C THR A 63 -14.50 -1.36 -6.29
N PRO A 64 -15.31 -1.13 -5.25
CA PRO A 64 -16.22 -2.15 -4.74
C PRO A 64 -17.14 -2.73 -5.81
N SER A 65 -17.67 -1.89 -6.70
CA SER A 65 -18.53 -2.32 -7.82
C SER A 65 -17.78 -3.17 -8.85
N GLU A 66 -16.51 -2.84 -9.14
CA GLU A 66 -15.66 -3.67 -10.02
C GLU A 66 -15.35 -5.03 -9.38
N PHE A 67 -15.06 -5.05 -8.08
CA PHE A 67 -14.79 -6.29 -7.34
C PHE A 67 -16.01 -7.23 -7.31
N LEU A 68 -17.20 -6.68 -7.06
CA LEU A 68 -18.44 -7.46 -7.09
C LEU A 68 -18.72 -8.04 -8.48
N ARG A 69 -18.49 -7.29 -9.56
CA ARG A 69 -18.64 -7.80 -10.93
C ARG A 69 -17.62 -8.87 -11.31
N ARG A 70 -16.42 -8.84 -10.73
CA ARG A 70 -15.37 -9.84 -10.97
C ARG A 70 -15.64 -11.17 -10.26
N LYS A 71 -16.42 -11.15 -9.18
CA LYS A 71 -16.77 -12.35 -8.40
C LYS A 71 -17.90 -13.16 -9.03
N THR A 72 -18.71 -12.55 -9.88
CA THR A 72 -19.78 -13.19 -10.65
C THR A 72 -19.22 -13.78 -11.92
#